data_AF-A0A483A9C7-F1
#
_entry.id   AF-A0A483A9C7-F1
#
_cell.length_a   1.000
_cell.length_b   1.000
_cell.length_c   1.000
_cell.angle_alpha   90.00
_cell.angle_beta   90.00
_cell.angle_gamma   90.00
#
_symmetry.space_group_name_H-M   'P 1'
#
loop_
_entity.id
_entity.type
_entity.pdbx_description
1 polymer ?
#
loop_
_entity_poly.entity_id
_entity_poly.type
_entity_poly.pdbx_seq_one_letter_code
_entity_poly.pdbx_strand_id
1 'polypeptide(L)'
;MYIQGQGKITVSRKKQSLGGKRYNPLDVGYKALIASLNVLQKSGYITQVIASHTKDAIATIKPTDKLIQWFTDTEWSNDRVTKTVGTYVTLREIRKQNNHSVYADFKDTKYSKWLSERIREYDQLLNSCKISLVGVDEVVFNKFTVQREFVKYESTSQNMEFSFGGKISAPWEDMPSKFRKHITINGEATVELSVDTSDLDAMYKVIAGSPHSQSDPYHTMVDGKAILKHIVKNFSLFMQGSKSPKAAAHSVLNHYKRSALEVKNPKEIDVNQYEEYVELKRLIKPMNIAQAFLGKHPKIADYYNRGKAYGDFIACWESDIAFEVLMELTKKDIPCLRICNSFVIPAQYEELAKNMIDSASYVDRRSISKDLPTKKDDDT
;
A
#
# COMPACT_ATOMS: atom_id res chain seq x y z
N MET A 1 -8.68 3.11 13.93
CA MET A 1 -8.26 4.18 14.88
C MET A 1 -6.81 3.92 15.19
N TYR A 2 -5.95 4.92 15.18
CA TYR A 2 -4.56 4.79 15.61
C TYR A 2 -4.18 6.05 16.40
N ILE A 3 -3.23 5.93 17.32
CA ILE A 3 -2.79 7.03 18.20
C ILE A 3 -1.69 7.83 17.48
N GLN A 4 -1.82 9.15 17.44
CA GLN A 4 -0.80 10.08 16.95
C GLN A 4 -0.26 10.92 18.13
N GLY A 5 0.89 10.52 18.69
CA GLY A 5 1.56 11.28 19.75
C GLY A 5 0.71 11.53 20.99
N GLN A 6 1.00 12.63 21.72
CA GLN A 6 0.42 13.05 23.00
C GLN A 6 -1.12 13.02 23.07
N GLY A 7 -1.71 11.83 23.23
CA GLY A 7 -3.15 11.63 23.44
C GLY A 7 -4.06 11.98 22.26
N LYS A 8 -3.54 12.22 21.05
CA LYS A 8 -4.40 12.53 19.89
C LYS A 8 -4.82 11.23 19.20
N ILE A 9 -6.11 11.10 18.91
CA ILE A 9 -6.63 10.00 18.09
C ILE A 9 -7.33 10.55 16.86
N THR A 10 -7.13 9.86 15.74
CA THR A 10 -7.81 10.18 14.48
C THR A 10 -8.99 9.23 14.28
N VAL A 11 -10.18 9.79 14.12
CA VAL A 11 -11.42 9.03 13.96
C VAL A 11 -12.20 9.51 12.74
N SER A 12 -12.69 8.57 11.95
CA SER A 12 -13.60 8.87 10.86
C SER A 12 -15.00 9.17 11.40
N ARG A 13 -15.59 10.28 10.96
CA ARG A 13 -16.97 10.68 11.25
C ARG A 13 -17.87 10.56 10.01
N LYS A 14 -17.49 9.70 9.06
CA LYS A 14 -18.27 9.44 7.85
C LYS A 14 -19.62 8.83 8.21
N LYS A 15 -20.69 9.34 7.58
CA LYS A 15 -22.06 8.84 7.75
C LYS A 15 -22.32 7.59 6.89
N GLN A 16 -21.54 6.53 7.14
CA GLN A 16 -21.59 5.30 6.35
C GLN A 16 -21.56 4.06 7.25
N SER A 17 -22.01 2.92 6.73
CA SER A 17 -21.85 1.64 7.43
C SER A 17 -20.36 1.36 7.71
N LEU A 18 -20.07 0.80 8.89
CA LEU A 18 -18.74 0.30 9.24
C LEU A 18 -18.47 -1.11 8.66
N GLY A 19 -19.41 -1.64 7.86
CA GLY A 19 -19.34 -2.94 7.21
C GLY A 19 -20.19 -4.00 7.90
N GLY A 20 -20.22 -5.20 7.31
CA GLY A 20 -20.88 -6.37 7.91
C GLY A 20 -20.13 -6.90 9.14
N LYS A 21 -20.62 -7.98 9.73
CA LYS A 21 -20.08 -8.57 10.98
C LYS A 21 -18.58 -8.88 10.92
N ARG A 22 -18.04 -9.25 9.74
CA ARG A 22 -16.59 -9.46 9.53
C ARG A 22 -15.77 -8.18 9.72
N TYR A 23 -16.30 -7.02 9.34
CA TYR A 23 -15.59 -5.74 9.42
C TYR A 23 -15.94 -4.95 10.69
N ASN A 24 -17.18 -5.12 11.18
CA ASN A 24 -17.71 -4.48 12.37
C ASN A 24 -18.26 -5.53 13.36
N PRO A 25 -17.39 -6.29 14.05
CA PRO A 25 -17.80 -7.40 14.90
C PRO A 25 -18.61 -6.96 16.14
N LEU A 26 -18.47 -5.69 16.55
CA LEU A 26 -19.21 -5.10 17.66
C LEU A 26 -20.55 -4.48 17.24
N ASP A 27 -20.86 -4.51 15.94
CA ASP A 27 -22.07 -3.91 15.34
C ASP A 27 -22.31 -2.44 15.76
N VAL A 28 -21.24 -1.69 15.99
CA VAL A 28 -21.34 -0.27 16.35
C VAL A 28 -21.60 0.53 15.08
N GLY A 29 -22.77 1.15 14.98
CA GLY A 29 -23.12 2.01 13.84
C GLY A 29 -22.47 3.40 13.93
N TYR A 30 -22.24 4.03 12.77
CA TYR A 30 -21.66 5.40 12.72
C TYR A 30 -22.48 6.43 13.52
N LYS A 31 -23.81 6.28 13.59
CA LYS A 31 -24.70 7.18 14.33
C LYS A 31 -24.37 7.15 15.83
N ALA A 32 -24.25 5.95 16.39
CA ALA A 32 -23.92 5.76 17.80
C ALA A 32 -22.53 6.34 18.11
N LEU A 33 -21.52 6.01 17.31
CA LEU A 33 -20.17 6.54 17.47
C LEU A 33 -20.14 8.07 17.45
N ILE A 34 -20.75 8.69 16.44
CA ILE A 34 -20.79 10.15 16.30
C ILE A 34 -21.54 10.80 17.46
N ALA A 35 -22.66 10.21 17.89
CA ALA A 35 -23.44 10.71 19.02
C ALA A 35 -22.63 10.67 20.33
N SER A 36 -21.95 9.55 20.62
CA SER A 36 -21.09 9.41 21.79
C SER A 36 -19.97 10.45 21.79
N LEU A 37 -19.29 10.65 20.67
CA LEU A 37 -18.25 11.67 20.54
C LEU A 37 -18.80 13.08 20.77
N ASN A 38 -19.97 13.40 20.20
CA ASN A 38 -20.60 14.71 20.39
C ASN A 38 -20.97 14.98 21.85
N VAL A 39 -21.51 13.98 22.55
CA VAL A 39 -21.85 14.09 23.97
C VAL A 39 -20.58 14.28 24.80
N LEU A 40 -19.53 13.49 24.57
CA LEU A 40 -18.25 13.63 25.26
C LEU A 40 -17.65 15.02 25.10
N GLN A 41 -17.72 15.59 23.88
CA GLN A 41 -17.25 16.96 23.65
C GLN A 41 -18.12 17.99 24.36
N LYS A 42 -19.45 17.88 24.25
CA LYS A 42 -20.40 18.81 24.90
C LYS A 42 -20.23 18.81 26.43
N SER A 43 -19.92 17.64 27.00
CA SER A 43 -19.67 17.47 28.44
C SER A 43 -18.23 17.82 28.87
N GLY A 44 -17.37 18.26 27.95
CA GLY A 44 -16.02 18.74 28.23
C GLY A 44 -14.97 17.65 28.49
N TYR A 45 -15.25 16.39 28.14
CA TYR A 45 -14.30 15.28 28.31
C TYR A 45 -13.29 15.17 27.16
N ILE A 46 -13.66 15.64 25.97
CA ILE A 46 -12.77 15.65 24.81
C ILE A 46 -12.86 16.98 24.07
N THR A 47 -11.77 17.33 23.40
CA THR A 47 -11.79 18.34 22.33
C THR A 47 -11.79 17.63 20.99
N GLN A 48 -12.52 18.17 20.01
CA GLN A 48 -12.53 17.65 18.64
C GLN A 48 -12.18 18.77 17.67
N VAL A 49 -11.22 18.51 16.80
CA VAL A 49 -10.94 19.33 15.61
C VAL A 49 -11.45 18.55 14.41
N ILE A 50 -12.51 19.06 13.78
CA ILE A 50 -13.08 18.45 12.57
C ILE A 50 -12.43 19.14 11.37
N ALA A 51 -11.69 18.39 10.56
CA ALA A 51 -11.12 18.95 9.34
C ALA A 51 -12.24 19.36 8.38
N SER A 52 -12.27 20.63 7.95
CA SER A 52 -13.40 21.20 7.19
C SER A 52 -13.28 21.10 5.67
N HIS A 53 -12.22 20.52 5.08
CA HIS A 53 -11.99 20.65 3.63
C HIS A 53 -11.47 19.41 2.88
N THR A 54 -11.56 18.20 3.43
CA THR A 54 -11.33 16.98 2.62
C THR A 54 -12.61 16.16 2.52
N LYS A 55 -12.75 15.40 1.42
CA LYS A 55 -13.86 14.45 1.16
C LYS A 55 -14.03 13.36 2.24
N ASP A 56 -13.20 13.41 3.28
CA ASP A 56 -13.12 12.50 4.40
C ASP A 56 -13.30 13.31 5.69
N ALA A 57 -14.50 13.27 6.29
CA ALA A 57 -14.75 13.88 7.59
C ALA A 57 -13.93 13.14 8.67
N ILE A 58 -12.70 13.58 8.86
CA ILE A 58 -11.78 13.07 9.87
C ILE A 58 -11.77 14.08 11.02
N ALA A 59 -11.98 13.57 12.23
CA ALA A 59 -11.78 14.35 13.44
C ALA A 59 -10.53 13.89 14.17
N THR A 60 -9.75 14.88 14.61
CA THR A 60 -8.71 14.67 15.61
C THR A 60 -9.32 14.94 16.97
N ILE A 61 -9.28 13.94 17.84
CA ILE A 61 -9.81 14.00 19.19
C ILE A 61 -8.64 14.06 20.16
N LYS A 62 -8.74 14.90 21.20
CA LYS A 62 -7.82 14.88 22.33
C LYS A 62 -8.60 14.79 23.66
N PRO A 63 -8.08 14.05 24.66
CA PRO A 63 -8.64 14.09 26.00
C PRO A 63 -8.44 15.48 26.60
N THR A 64 -9.36 15.87 27.50
CA THR A 64 -9.15 16.97 28.45
C THR A 64 -8.66 16.42 29.78
N ASP A 65 -8.13 17.28 30.64
CA ASP A 65 -7.73 16.89 32.01
C ASP A 65 -8.88 16.26 32.78
N LYS A 66 -10.13 16.69 32.50
CA LYS A 66 -11.35 16.11 33.08
C LYS A 66 -11.50 14.62 32.75
N LEU A 67 -11.21 14.21 31.51
CA LEU A 67 -11.27 12.80 31.13
C LEU A 67 -10.10 12.00 31.70
N ILE A 68 -8.91 12.61 31.76
CA ILE A 68 -7.74 11.97 32.36
C ILE A 68 -8.01 11.71 33.84
N GLN A 69 -8.50 12.71 34.58
CA GLN A 69 -8.86 12.59 35.99
C GLN A 69 -9.93 11.53 36.21
N TRP A 70 -10.97 11.47 35.35
CA TRP A 70 -12.00 10.43 35.45
C TRP A 70 -11.43 9.01 35.34
N PHE A 71 -10.49 8.78 34.41
CA PHE A 71 -9.82 7.48 34.31
C PHE A 71 -8.98 7.16 35.56
N THR A 72 -8.30 8.16 36.14
CA THR A 72 -7.56 8.01 37.40
C THR A 72 -8.49 7.66 38.56
N ASP A 73 -9.56 8.43 38.75
CA ASP A 73 -10.50 8.28 39.87
C ASP A 73 -11.25 6.94 39.84
N THR A 74 -11.45 6.39 38.65
CA THR A 74 -12.16 5.10 38.45
C THR A 74 -11.22 3.91 38.40
N GLU A 75 -9.92 4.12 38.62
CA GLU A 75 -8.85 3.13 38.47
C GLU A 75 -9.00 2.36 37.15
N TRP A 76 -9.33 3.10 36.09
CA TRP A 76 -9.60 2.49 34.79
C TRP A 76 -8.29 2.23 34.07
N SER A 77 -8.04 0.96 33.81
CA SER A 77 -6.83 0.47 33.16
C SER A 77 -7.11 -0.15 31.78
N ASN A 78 -6.06 -0.29 30.98
CA ASN A 78 -6.16 -0.79 29.61
C ASN A 78 -6.58 -2.27 29.52
N ASP A 79 -6.33 -3.05 30.57
CA ASP A 79 -6.76 -4.45 30.72
C ASP A 79 -8.29 -4.61 30.71
N ARG A 80 -9.03 -3.56 31.08
CA ARG A 80 -10.50 -3.53 31.01
C ARG A 80 -11.06 -3.32 29.59
N VAL A 81 -10.19 -3.09 28.59
CA VAL A 81 -10.59 -2.85 27.20
C VAL A 81 -10.39 -4.11 26.37
N THR A 82 -11.48 -4.71 25.90
CA THR A 82 -11.39 -5.81 24.93
C THR A 82 -11.19 -5.26 23.51
N LYS A 83 -10.04 -5.56 22.90
CA LYS A 83 -9.80 -5.28 21.47
C LYS A 83 -10.34 -6.44 20.65
N THR A 84 -11.33 -6.16 19.80
CA THR A 84 -11.80 -7.12 18.80
C THR A 84 -11.32 -6.68 17.42
N VAL A 85 -10.52 -7.52 16.76
CA VAL A 85 -10.14 -7.31 15.36
C VAL A 85 -11.22 -7.92 14.48
N GLY A 86 -11.81 -7.12 13.58
CA GLY A 86 -12.81 -7.62 12.63
C GLY A 86 -12.21 -8.62 11.65
N THR A 87 -11.20 -8.19 10.89
CA THR A 87 -10.53 -9.03 9.91
C THR A 87 -9.11 -8.56 9.65
N TYR A 88 -8.23 -9.49 9.28
CA TYR A 88 -6.87 -9.23 8.82
C TYR A 88 -6.75 -9.19 7.28
N VAL A 89 -7.80 -9.62 6.59
CA VAL A 89 -7.89 -9.62 5.13
C VAL A 89 -9.14 -8.85 4.71
N THR A 90 -8.98 -7.89 3.80
CA THR A 90 -10.09 -7.11 3.26
C THR A 90 -10.23 -7.33 1.76
N LEU A 91 -11.47 -7.27 1.28
CA LEU A 91 -11.79 -7.42 -0.13
C LEU A 91 -12.61 -6.21 -0.57
N ARG A 92 -11.95 -5.21 -1.14
CA ARG A 92 -12.54 -3.93 -1.50
C ARG A 92 -13.20 -4.00 -2.87
N GLU A 93 -14.45 -3.58 -2.98
CA GLU A 93 -15.13 -3.48 -4.26
C GLU A 93 -14.58 -2.32 -5.10
N ILE A 94 -14.53 -2.49 -6.42
CA ILE A 94 -14.13 -1.43 -7.36
C ILE A 94 -15.16 -0.29 -7.34
N ARG A 95 -16.44 -0.65 -7.24
CA ARG A 95 -17.51 0.33 -7.15
C ARG A 95 -17.38 1.09 -5.84
N LYS A 96 -17.63 2.39 -5.92
CA LYS A 96 -17.78 3.24 -4.75
C LYS A 96 -19.26 3.48 -4.50
N GLN A 97 -19.70 3.38 -3.26
CA GLN A 97 -21.04 3.81 -2.88
C GLN A 97 -20.94 5.20 -2.27
N ASN A 98 -21.63 6.19 -2.85
CA ASN A 98 -21.55 7.59 -2.42
C ASN A 98 -20.10 8.10 -2.34
N ASN A 99 -19.26 7.73 -3.32
CA ASN A 99 -17.83 8.05 -3.38
C ASN A 99 -16.96 7.41 -2.27
N HIS A 100 -17.46 6.38 -1.59
CA HIS A 100 -16.75 5.65 -0.54
C HIS A 100 -16.43 4.20 -0.93
N SER A 101 -15.32 3.69 -0.39
CA SER A 101 -14.93 2.28 -0.52
C SER A 101 -15.98 1.38 0.13
N VAL A 102 -16.33 0.31 -0.57
CA VAL A 102 -17.21 -0.75 -0.07
C VAL A 102 -16.37 -2.02 0.05
N TYR A 103 -16.62 -2.83 1.06
CA TYR A 103 -15.95 -4.11 1.26
C TYR A 103 -16.96 -5.25 1.11
N ALA A 104 -16.55 -6.30 0.41
CA ALA A 104 -17.35 -7.48 0.19
C ALA A 104 -16.97 -8.57 1.18
N ASP A 105 -17.97 -9.24 1.75
CA ASP A 105 -17.74 -10.49 2.47
C ASP A 105 -17.27 -11.59 1.52
N PHE A 106 -16.47 -12.50 2.05
CA PHE A 106 -15.99 -13.69 1.36
C PHE A 106 -16.09 -14.92 2.28
N LYS A 107 -16.21 -16.09 1.66
CA LYS A 107 -16.19 -17.38 2.36
C LYS A 107 -14.74 -17.78 2.60
N ASP A 108 -14.42 -18.20 3.82
CA ASP A 108 -13.06 -18.59 4.14
C ASP A 108 -12.63 -19.87 3.40
N THR A 109 -11.42 -19.82 2.83
CA THR A 109 -10.73 -20.94 2.20
C THR A 109 -9.54 -21.35 3.06
N LYS A 110 -8.83 -22.43 2.67
CA LYS A 110 -7.55 -22.78 3.32
C LYS A 110 -6.55 -21.63 3.21
N TYR A 111 -6.49 -20.98 2.05
CA TYR A 111 -5.61 -19.84 1.80
C TYR A 111 -6.00 -18.61 2.64
N SER A 112 -7.28 -18.20 2.66
CA SER A 112 -7.68 -16.99 3.41
C SER A 112 -7.45 -17.14 4.92
N LYS A 113 -7.65 -18.35 5.47
CA LYS A 113 -7.35 -18.66 6.87
C LYS A 113 -5.86 -18.61 7.14
N TRP A 114 -5.04 -19.26 6.30
CA TRP A 114 -3.58 -19.20 6.41
C TRP A 114 -3.08 -17.76 6.34
N LEU A 115 -3.57 -16.97 5.39
CA LEU A 115 -3.17 -15.58 5.23
C LEU A 115 -3.57 -14.73 6.45
N SER A 116 -4.80 -14.91 6.96
CA SER A 116 -5.27 -14.21 8.15
C SER A 116 -4.43 -14.54 9.38
N GLU A 117 -4.02 -15.81 9.52
CA GLU A 117 -3.11 -16.26 10.58
C GLU A 117 -1.74 -15.55 10.51
N ARG A 118 -1.14 -15.54 9.32
CA ARG A 118 0.15 -14.91 9.07
C ARG A 118 0.14 -13.40 9.33
N ILE A 119 -0.90 -12.70 8.88
CA ILE A 119 -1.07 -11.27 9.16
C ILE A 119 -1.33 -11.03 10.64
N ARG A 120 -2.03 -11.94 11.34
CA ARG A 120 -2.25 -11.84 12.78
C ARG A 120 -0.93 -11.92 13.55
N GLU A 121 -0.07 -12.88 13.23
CA GLU A 121 1.25 -13.03 13.86
C GLU A 121 2.09 -11.77 13.66
N TYR A 122 2.11 -11.23 12.44
CA TYR A 122 2.78 -9.98 12.13
C TYR A 122 2.20 -8.78 12.90
N ASP A 123 0.87 -8.64 12.95
CA ASP A 123 0.19 -7.60 13.73
C ASP A 123 0.52 -7.71 15.22
N GLN A 124 0.58 -8.92 15.76
CA GLN A 124 0.91 -9.19 17.17
C GLN A 124 2.36 -8.81 17.49
N LEU A 125 3.33 -9.23 16.67
CA LEU A 125 4.73 -8.86 16.82
C LEU A 125 4.94 -7.34 16.80
N LEU A 126 4.27 -6.64 15.88
CA LEU A 126 4.38 -5.19 15.80
C LEU A 126 3.72 -4.49 16.99
N ASN A 127 2.60 -5.00 17.48
CA ASN A 127 1.93 -4.44 18.66
C ASN A 127 2.67 -4.77 19.98
N SER A 128 3.57 -5.76 20.01
CA SER A 128 4.45 -6.01 21.17
C SER A 128 5.69 -5.11 21.20
N CYS A 129 5.96 -4.38 20.12
CA CYS A 129 7.09 -3.46 20.01
C CYS A 129 6.69 -2.02 20.37
N LYS A 130 7.64 -1.25 20.93
CA LYS A 130 7.52 0.21 21.04
C LYS A 130 8.02 0.84 19.74
N ILE A 131 7.09 1.12 18.82
CA ILE A 131 7.41 1.80 17.55
C ILE A 131 7.18 3.31 17.74
N SER A 132 8.24 4.09 17.64
CA SER A 132 8.21 5.53 17.90
C SER A 132 8.80 6.35 16.76
N LEU A 133 8.36 7.60 16.63
CA LEU A 133 9.03 8.63 15.84
C LEU A 133 9.74 9.58 16.81
N VAL A 134 11.07 9.61 16.80
CA VAL A 134 11.86 10.45 17.72
C VAL A 134 12.05 11.84 17.10
N GLY A 135 11.65 12.92 17.80
CA GLY A 135 11.78 14.29 17.29
C GLY A 135 10.80 15.29 17.92
N VAL A 136 10.39 16.31 17.15
CA VAL A 136 9.62 17.50 17.58
C VAL A 136 8.29 17.17 18.27
N ASP A 137 7.71 15.99 17.99
CA ASP A 137 6.60 15.41 18.73
C ASP A 137 6.82 13.89 18.78
N GLU A 138 7.09 13.29 19.95
CA GLU A 138 7.20 11.82 20.05
C GLU A 138 5.85 11.19 19.67
N VAL A 139 5.82 10.50 18.54
CA VAL A 139 4.65 9.73 18.09
C VAL A 139 4.91 8.27 18.39
N VAL A 140 4.07 7.66 19.24
CA VAL A 140 4.11 6.22 19.51
C VAL A 140 2.99 5.55 18.74
N PHE A 141 3.34 4.60 17.86
CA PHE A 141 2.36 3.75 17.19
C PHE A 141 1.99 2.60 18.10
N ASN A 142 0.72 2.51 18.47
CA ASN A 142 0.19 1.41 19.25
C ASN A 142 -1.27 1.13 18.88
N LYS A 143 -1.79 -0.02 19.33
CA LYS A 143 -3.20 -0.42 19.20
C LYS A 143 -3.75 -0.33 17.78
N PHE A 144 -2.89 -0.50 16.78
CA PHE A 144 -3.30 -0.54 15.37
C PHE A 144 -3.68 -1.97 14.97
N THR A 145 -4.23 -2.09 13.78
CA THR A 145 -4.45 -3.37 13.12
C THR A 145 -3.87 -3.25 11.73
N VAL A 146 -2.93 -4.14 11.41
CA VAL A 146 -2.43 -4.30 10.06
C VAL A 146 -3.38 -5.18 9.26
N GLN A 147 -3.65 -4.81 8.01
CA GLN A 147 -4.54 -5.57 7.14
C GLN A 147 -3.89 -5.80 5.78
N ARG A 148 -4.22 -6.92 5.14
CA ARG A 148 -3.90 -7.15 3.73
C ARG A 148 -5.12 -6.88 2.87
N GLU A 149 -4.98 -5.94 1.94
CA GLU A 149 -6.09 -5.39 1.16
C GLU A 149 -6.08 -5.89 -0.29
N PHE A 150 -7.13 -6.60 -0.66
CA PHE A 150 -7.37 -7.05 -2.03
C PHE A 150 -8.47 -6.24 -2.70
N VAL A 151 -8.47 -6.23 -4.03
CA VAL A 151 -9.50 -5.60 -4.85
C VAL A 151 -10.37 -6.68 -5.47
N LYS A 152 -11.68 -6.57 -5.26
CA LYS A 152 -12.65 -7.51 -5.81
C LYS A 152 -12.82 -7.29 -7.31
N TYR A 153 -12.36 -8.28 -8.07
CA TYR A 153 -12.74 -8.51 -9.46
C TYR A 153 -13.60 -9.77 -9.56
N GLU A 154 -14.25 -9.96 -10.71
CA GLU A 154 -14.91 -11.23 -11.00
C GLU A 154 -13.88 -12.35 -10.96
N SER A 155 -14.19 -13.40 -10.21
CA SER A 155 -13.29 -14.50 -9.92
C SER A 155 -13.83 -15.75 -10.59
N THR A 156 -13.02 -16.35 -11.46
CA THR A 156 -13.38 -17.54 -12.25
C THR A 156 -12.90 -18.84 -11.59
N SER A 157 -12.03 -18.74 -10.59
CA SER A 157 -11.41 -19.86 -9.87
C SER A 157 -11.31 -19.55 -8.37
N GLN A 158 -11.11 -20.59 -7.56
CA GLN A 158 -10.99 -20.47 -6.10
C GLN A 158 -9.75 -19.64 -5.73
N ASN A 159 -9.89 -18.69 -4.80
CA ASN A 159 -8.86 -17.77 -4.32
C ASN A 159 -8.44 -16.67 -5.31
N MET A 160 -9.01 -16.62 -6.51
CA MET A 160 -8.69 -15.59 -7.49
C MET A 160 -9.09 -14.19 -7.01
N GLU A 161 -10.06 -14.09 -6.11
CA GLU A 161 -10.45 -12.83 -5.46
C GLU A 161 -9.30 -12.22 -4.61
N PHE A 162 -8.30 -13.03 -4.25
CA PHE A 162 -7.11 -12.62 -3.49
C PHE A 162 -5.86 -12.45 -4.36
N SER A 163 -6.04 -12.25 -5.67
CA SER A 163 -4.94 -12.10 -6.63
C SER A 163 -4.79 -10.67 -7.17
N PHE A 164 -5.57 -9.72 -6.67
CA PHE A 164 -5.60 -8.35 -7.17
C PHE A 164 -5.34 -7.37 -6.03
N GLY A 165 -4.33 -6.50 -6.18
CA GLY A 165 -3.90 -5.58 -5.13
C GLY A 165 -2.95 -6.25 -4.15
N GLY A 166 -3.41 -6.58 -2.95
CA GLY A 166 -2.64 -7.34 -1.94
C GLY A 166 -1.79 -6.50 -0.99
N LYS A 167 -1.86 -5.16 -1.06
CA LYS A 167 -1.08 -4.24 -0.24
C LYS A 167 -1.35 -4.43 1.25
N ILE A 168 -0.34 -4.12 2.06
CA ILE A 168 -0.48 -4.07 3.52
C ILE A 168 -0.86 -2.66 3.93
N SER A 169 -2.04 -2.51 4.52
CA SER A 169 -2.46 -1.25 5.13
C SER A 169 -2.01 -1.19 6.60
N ALA A 170 -1.30 -0.10 6.93
CA ALA A 170 -0.78 0.16 8.27
C ALA A 170 -0.70 1.68 8.53
N PRO A 171 -0.63 2.13 9.80
CA PRO A 171 -0.63 3.56 10.14
C PRO A 171 0.51 4.39 9.53
N TRP A 172 1.61 3.75 9.13
CA TRP A 172 2.80 4.38 8.56
C TRP A 172 2.86 4.32 7.03
N GLU A 173 1.86 3.72 6.35
CA GLU A 173 1.89 3.49 4.89
C GLU A 173 2.13 4.78 4.10
N ASP A 174 1.46 5.88 4.49
CA ASP A 174 1.56 7.19 3.84
C ASP A 174 2.62 8.10 4.46
N MET A 175 3.50 7.56 5.33
CA MET A 175 4.50 8.38 6.02
C MET A 175 5.49 8.98 5.00
N PRO A 176 5.72 10.30 4.99
CA PRO A 176 6.73 10.91 4.14
C PRO A 176 8.15 10.44 4.48
N SER A 177 8.99 10.20 3.47
CA SER A 177 10.36 9.70 3.63
C SER A 177 11.21 10.51 4.64
N LYS A 178 11.06 11.84 4.68
CA LYS A 178 11.76 12.70 5.65
C LYS A 178 11.50 12.33 7.13
N PHE A 179 10.37 11.71 7.44
CA PHE A 179 10.03 11.26 8.78
C PHE A 179 10.45 9.81 9.05
N ARG A 180 10.53 8.96 8.01
CA ARG A 180 10.86 7.53 8.16
C ARG A 180 12.22 7.30 8.82
N LYS A 181 13.21 8.16 8.52
CA LYS A 181 14.55 8.14 9.13
C LYS A 181 14.59 8.37 10.64
N HIS A 182 13.48 8.82 11.23
CA HIS A 182 13.35 9.08 12.67
C HIS A 182 12.59 7.98 13.40
N ILE A 183 12.23 6.90 12.70
CA ILE A 183 11.56 5.75 13.30
C ILE A 183 12.57 5.00 14.19
N THR A 184 12.15 4.66 15.39
CA THR A 184 12.81 3.71 16.28
C THR A 184 11.88 2.56 16.60
N ILE A 185 12.46 1.38 16.80
CA ILE A 185 11.73 0.19 17.24
C ILE A 185 12.39 -0.28 18.53
N ASN A 186 11.63 -0.34 19.62
CA ASN A 186 12.12 -0.66 20.97
C ASN A 186 13.23 0.28 21.45
N GLY A 187 13.25 1.52 20.95
CA GLY A 187 14.30 2.50 21.24
C GLY A 187 15.56 2.37 20.37
N GLU A 188 15.66 1.33 19.55
CA GLU A 188 16.78 1.14 18.63
C GLU A 188 16.58 1.90 17.31
N ALA A 189 17.68 2.35 16.73
CA ALA A 189 17.69 3.00 15.43
C ALA A 189 17.30 2.02 14.30
N THR A 190 16.63 2.54 13.28
CA THR A 190 16.21 1.77 12.12
C THR A 190 16.92 2.23 10.85
N VAL A 191 16.95 1.33 9.85
CA VAL A 191 17.37 1.63 8.49
C VAL A 191 16.20 1.40 7.53
N GLU A 192 16.09 2.24 6.51
CA GLU A 192 15.12 2.07 5.42
C GLU A 192 15.81 1.39 4.24
N LEU A 193 15.48 0.12 4.02
CA LEU A 193 15.95 -0.64 2.86
C LEU A 193 14.96 -0.47 1.72
N SER A 194 15.42 0.15 0.63
CA SER A 194 14.62 0.19 -0.60
C SER A 194 14.66 -1.17 -1.26
N VAL A 195 13.50 -1.61 -1.74
CA VAL A 195 13.41 -2.82 -2.55
C VAL A 195 13.73 -2.39 -3.97
N ASP A 196 14.89 -2.83 -4.47
CA ASP A 196 15.29 -2.58 -5.87
C ASP A 196 14.44 -3.38 -6.87
N THR A 197 13.54 -4.26 -6.39
CA THR A 197 12.55 -4.89 -7.25
C THR A 197 11.58 -3.83 -7.76
N SER A 198 11.89 -3.30 -8.93
CA SER A 198 10.90 -2.57 -9.71
C SER A 198 9.72 -3.50 -10.03
N ASP A 199 8.53 -2.95 -10.33
CA ASP A 199 7.40 -3.76 -10.80
C ASP A 199 7.81 -4.69 -11.95
N LEU A 200 8.79 -4.25 -12.76
CA LEU A 200 9.42 -5.02 -13.80
C LEU A 200 10.10 -6.29 -13.26
N ASP A 201 10.94 -6.17 -12.21
CA ASP A 201 11.61 -7.33 -11.60
C ASP A 201 10.62 -8.30 -10.98
N ALA A 202 9.56 -7.79 -10.36
CA ALA A 202 8.49 -8.63 -9.85
C ALA A 202 7.85 -9.43 -11.00
N MET A 203 7.53 -8.78 -12.12
CA MET A 203 7.02 -9.46 -13.32
C MET A 203 8.01 -10.51 -13.85
N TYR A 204 9.30 -10.20 -13.94
CA TYR A 204 10.32 -11.16 -14.39
C TYR A 204 10.46 -12.35 -13.43
N LYS A 205 10.51 -12.11 -12.11
CA LYS A 205 10.55 -13.17 -11.10
C LYS A 205 9.36 -14.12 -11.21
N VAL A 206 8.15 -13.60 -11.45
CA VAL A 206 6.94 -14.43 -11.57
C VAL A 206 6.88 -15.17 -12.91
N ILE A 207 7.17 -14.49 -14.03
CA ILE A 207 6.95 -15.02 -15.38
C ILE A 207 8.14 -15.83 -15.89
N ALA A 208 9.36 -15.38 -15.60
CA ALA A 208 10.59 -16.01 -16.07
C ALA A 208 11.32 -16.82 -14.99
N GLY A 209 10.88 -16.76 -13.73
CA GLY A 209 11.51 -17.45 -12.60
C GLY A 209 12.81 -16.80 -12.11
N SER A 210 13.23 -15.69 -12.71
CA SER A 210 14.45 -14.95 -12.34
C SER A 210 14.25 -13.44 -12.59
N PRO A 211 15.00 -12.56 -11.91
CA PRO A 211 15.06 -11.13 -12.26
C PRO A 211 15.48 -10.91 -13.72
N HIS A 212 15.31 -9.67 -14.21
CA HIS A 212 15.85 -9.34 -15.53
C HIS A 212 17.38 -9.40 -15.53
N SER A 213 17.99 -9.79 -16.66
CA SER A 213 19.45 -9.88 -16.79
C SER A 213 20.12 -8.60 -17.29
N GLN A 214 19.36 -7.54 -17.54
CA GLN A 214 19.85 -6.32 -18.18
C GLN A 214 20.45 -5.32 -17.18
N SER A 215 21.51 -4.60 -17.57
CA SER A 215 22.21 -3.63 -16.72
C SER A 215 21.39 -2.36 -16.43
N ASP A 216 20.70 -1.80 -17.43
CA ASP A 216 19.66 -0.78 -17.22
C ASP A 216 18.38 -1.20 -17.95
N PRO A 217 17.36 -1.72 -17.23
CA PRO A 217 16.11 -2.14 -17.84
C PRO A 217 15.37 -0.98 -18.51
N TYR A 218 15.53 0.25 -18.03
CA TYR A 218 14.78 1.40 -18.52
C TYR A 218 15.47 2.17 -19.64
N HIS A 219 16.71 1.82 -20.00
CA HIS A 219 17.38 2.45 -21.14
C HIS A 219 16.64 2.14 -22.45
N THR A 220 16.05 3.15 -23.10
CA THR A 220 15.25 2.96 -24.32
C THR A 220 15.68 3.95 -25.39
N MET A 221 15.85 3.47 -26.62
CA MET A 221 16.16 4.27 -27.80
C MET A 221 14.95 4.29 -28.74
N VAL A 222 14.58 5.46 -29.26
CA VAL A 222 13.54 5.62 -30.29
C VAL A 222 14.06 6.59 -31.33
N ASP A 223 14.01 6.19 -32.61
CA ASP A 223 14.47 7.00 -33.74
C ASP A 223 15.91 7.54 -33.54
N GLY A 224 16.80 6.71 -33.00
CA GLY A 224 18.20 7.05 -32.71
C GLY A 224 18.42 7.95 -31.48
N LYS A 225 17.36 8.28 -30.73
CA LYS A 225 17.44 9.15 -29.54
C LYS A 225 17.20 8.37 -28.25
N ALA A 226 18.05 8.63 -27.25
CA ALA A 226 17.86 8.10 -25.91
C ALA A 226 16.68 8.79 -25.23
N ILE A 227 15.77 7.99 -24.68
CA ILE A 227 14.63 8.48 -23.91
C ILE A 227 15.04 8.63 -22.45
N LEU A 228 14.66 9.75 -21.83
CA LEU A 228 14.93 10.01 -20.42
C LEU A 228 14.28 8.93 -19.54
N LYS A 229 15.03 8.45 -18.55
CA LYS A 229 14.66 7.30 -17.70
C LYS A 229 13.33 7.46 -16.99
N HIS A 230 13.01 8.67 -16.50
CA HIS A 230 11.74 8.94 -15.82
C HIS A 230 10.53 8.76 -16.75
N ILE A 231 10.68 9.06 -18.05
CA ILE A 231 9.63 8.86 -19.06
C ILE A 231 9.41 7.36 -19.30
N VAL A 232 10.48 6.60 -19.53
CA VAL A 232 10.37 5.15 -19.73
C VAL A 232 9.78 4.45 -18.50
N LYS A 233 10.20 4.84 -17.28
CA LYS A 233 9.63 4.33 -16.02
C LYS A 233 8.13 4.59 -15.92
N ASN A 234 7.68 5.80 -16.27
CA ASN A 234 6.26 6.13 -16.28
C ASN A 234 5.49 5.31 -17.33
N PHE A 235 6.04 5.10 -18.53
CA PHE A 235 5.42 4.19 -19.51
C PHE A 235 5.29 2.76 -18.96
N SER A 236 6.38 2.21 -18.42
CA SER A 236 6.38 0.89 -17.76
C SER A 236 5.29 0.78 -16.70
N LEU A 237 5.19 1.77 -15.81
CA LEU A 237 4.17 1.79 -14.75
C LEU A 237 2.75 1.86 -15.31
N PHE A 238 2.45 2.85 -16.16
CA PHE A 238 1.08 3.07 -16.64
C PHE A 238 0.58 2.00 -17.61
N MET A 239 1.48 1.30 -18.32
CA MET A 239 1.09 0.19 -19.18
C MET A 239 0.53 -1.00 -18.40
N GLN A 240 0.87 -1.19 -17.12
CA GLN A 240 0.37 -2.33 -16.34
C GLN A 240 -1.16 -2.33 -16.24
N GLY A 241 -1.75 -1.16 -16.01
CA GLY A 241 -3.20 -0.98 -15.86
C GLY A 241 -3.93 -0.41 -17.08
N SER A 242 -3.22 -0.02 -18.14
CA SER A 242 -3.82 0.54 -19.36
C SER A 242 -4.39 -0.55 -20.26
N LYS A 243 -5.28 -0.20 -21.20
CA LYS A 243 -5.81 -1.15 -22.20
C LYS A 243 -5.05 -1.14 -23.54
N SER A 244 -4.15 -0.18 -23.71
CA SER A 244 -3.37 0.00 -24.94
C SER A 244 -2.21 0.98 -24.71
N PRO A 245 -1.16 0.94 -25.56
CA PRO A 245 -0.08 1.91 -25.54
C PRO A 245 -0.57 3.37 -25.64
N LYS A 246 -1.64 3.62 -26.40
CA LYS A 246 -2.26 4.95 -26.51
C LYS A 246 -2.86 5.41 -25.19
N ALA A 247 -3.57 4.53 -24.47
CA ALA A 247 -4.13 4.84 -23.15
C ALA A 247 -3.03 5.07 -22.11
N ALA A 248 -1.94 4.31 -22.17
CA ALA A 248 -0.77 4.51 -21.33
C ALA A 248 -0.11 5.87 -21.59
N ALA A 249 0.11 6.24 -22.85
CA ALA A 249 0.66 7.55 -23.22
C ALA A 249 -0.18 8.74 -22.69
N HIS A 250 -1.50 8.59 -22.73
CA HIS A 250 -2.41 9.60 -22.16
C HIS A 250 -2.30 9.67 -20.63
N SER A 251 -2.18 8.52 -19.95
CA SER A 251 -1.96 8.46 -18.51
C SER A 251 -0.63 9.09 -18.09
N VAL A 252 0.45 8.84 -18.83
CA VAL A 252 1.77 9.48 -18.63
C VAL A 252 1.65 11.00 -18.75
N LEU A 253 0.98 11.50 -19.79
CA LEU A 253 0.77 12.95 -19.95
C LEU A 253 0.01 13.56 -18.77
N ASN A 254 -1.10 12.93 -18.37
CA ASN A 254 -1.91 13.42 -17.26
C ASN A 254 -1.17 13.37 -15.93
N HIS A 255 -0.28 12.38 -15.73
CA HIS A 255 0.56 12.31 -14.55
C HIS A 255 1.48 13.52 -14.45
N TYR A 256 2.27 13.81 -15.49
CA TYR A 256 3.15 14.99 -15.48
C TYR A 256 2.37 16.29 -15.35
N LYS A 257 1.26 16.43 -16.09
CA LYS A 257 0.41 17.62 -16.04
C LYS A 257 -0.12 17.87 -14.62
N ARG A 258 -0.60 16.83 -13.93
CA ARG A 258 -1.10 16.94 -12.56
C ARG A 258 -0.01 17.42 -11.61
N SER A 259 1.15 16.74 -11.63
CA SER A 259 2.26 17.06 -10.73
C SER A 259 2.82 18.47 -10.95
N ALA A 260 2.90 18.92 -12.20
CA ALA A 260 3.48 20.22 -12.55
C ALA A 260 2.49 21.40 -12.48
N LEU A 261 1.22 21.20 -12.86
CA LEU A 261 0.29 22.33 -13.09
C LEU A 261 -0.91 22.35 -12.14
N GLU A 262 -1.29 21.21 -11.55
CA GLU A 262 -2.52 21.10 -10.74
C GLU A 262 -2.23 21.02 -9.22
N VAL A 263 -0.98 20.71 -8.83
CA VAL A 263 -0.54 20.74 -7.42
C VAL A 263 -0.21 22.16 -7.00
N LYS A 264 -0.69 22.57 -5.81
CA LYS A 264 -0.31 23.86 -5.21
C LYS A 264 1.17 23.84 -4.82
N ASN A 265 1.95 24.79 -5.35
CA ASN A 265 3.42 24.88 -5.19
C ASN A 265 4.11 23.58 -5.65
N PRO A 266 4.08 23.28 -6.97
CA PRO A 266 4.72 22.08 -7.51
C PRO A 266 6.23 22.11 -7.25
N LYS A 267 6.87 20.95 -7.14
CA LYS A 267 8.33 20.89 -7.03
C LYS A 267 8.94 21.26 -8.38
N GLU A 268 10.08 21.93 -8.36
CA GLU A 268 10.82 22.29 -9.57
C GLU A 268 11.10 21.07 -10.47
N ILE A 269 11.45 19.92 -9.86
CA ILE A 269 11.65 18.66 -10.59
C ILE A 269 10.40 18.19 -11.35
N ASP A 270 9.20 18.40 -10.79
CA ASP A 270 7.94 17.98 -11.43
C ASP A 270 7.63 18.88 -12.64
N VAL A 271 7.93 20.18 -12.53
CA VAL A 271 7.80 21.15 -13.64
C VAL A 271 8.77 20.81 -14.76
N ASN A 272 10.05 20.61 -14.44
CA ASN A 272 11.10 20.27 -15.42
C ASN A 272 10.76 18.96 -16.16
N GLN A 273 10.34 17.92 -15.44
CA GLN A 273 9.97 16.64 -16.07
C GLN A 273 8.75 16.75 -16.99
N TYR A 274 7.80 17.64 -16.68
CA TYR A 274 6.67 17.91 -17.57
C TYR A 274 7.13 18.62 -18.85
N GLU A 275 8.00 19.62 -18.75
CA GLU A 275 8.58 20.32 -19.90
C GLU A 275 9.38 19.37 -20.79
N GLU A 276 10.26 18.55 -20.21
CA GLU A 276 11.02 17.50 -20.91
C GLU A 276 10.09 16.57 -21.70
N TYR A 277 8.98 16.12 -21.10
CA TYR A 277 8.01 15.27 -21.78
C TYR A 277 7.23 16.00 -22.88
N VAL A 278 6.92 17.30 -22.68
CA VAL A 278 6.25 18.13 -23.69
C VAL A 278 7.13 18.39 -24.90
N GLU A 279 8.44 18.58 -24.72
CA GLU A 279 9.38 18.70 -25.82
C GLU A 279 9.58 17.35 -26.53
N LEU A 280 9.73 16.27 -25.76
CA LEU A 280 9.89 14.92 -26.33
C LEU A 280 8.72 14.53 -27.23
N LYS A 281 7.47 14.76 -26.80
CA LYS A 281 6.28 14.36 -27.59
C LYS A 281 6.12 15.13 -28.91
N ARG A 282 6.80 16.27 -29.08
CA ARG A 282 6.85 17.01 -30.37
C ARG A 282 7.72 16.29 -31.39
N LEU A 283 8.74 15.58 -30.91
CA LEU A 283 9.75 14.92 -31.73
C LEU A 283 9.45 13.44 -31.93
N ILE A 284 8.96 12.77 -30.89
CA ILE A 284 8.75 11.32 -30.86
C ILE A 284 7.31 11.02 -30.50
N LYS A 285 6.67 10.13 -31.27
CA LYS A 285 5.33 9.65 -30.96
C LYS A 285 5.38 8.86 -29.63
N PRO A 286 4.59 9.24 -28.61
CA PRO A 286 4.59 8.54 -27.31
C PRO A 286 4.38 7.02 -27.39
N MET A 287 3.63 6.54 -28.39
CA MET A 287 3.41 5.11 -28.61
C MET A 287 4.69 4.36 -29.01
N ASN A 288 5.62 5.02 -29.71
CA ASN A 288 6.88 4.39 -30.11
C ASN A 288 7.75 4.10 -28.88
N ILE A 289 7.66 4.93 -27.83
CA ILE A 289 8.35 4.69 -26.55
C ILE A 289 7.79 3.43 -25.88
N ALA A 290 6.46 3.31 -25.81
CA ALA A 290 5.79 2.12 -25.28
C ALA A 290 6.18 0.85 -26.06
N GLN A 291 6.17 0.90 -27.39
CA GLN A 291 6.55 -0.23 -28.24
C GLN A 291 8.04 -0.61 -28.09
N ALA A 292 8.93 0.38 -28.05
CA ALA A 292 10.36 0.13 -27.85
C ALA A 292 10.64 -0.54 -26.48
N PHE A 293 9.95 -0.09 -25.43
CA PHE A 293 10.03 -0.74 -24.12
C PHE A 293 9.53 -2.19 -24.14
N LEU A 294 8.38 -2.45 -24.76
CA LEU A 294 7.83 -3.81 -24.86
C LEU A 294 8.73 -4.73 -25.70
N GLY A 295 9.26 -4.24 -26.82
CA GLY A 295 10.21 -4.98 -27.66
C GLY A 295 11.52 -5.31 -26.94
N LYS A 296 11.95 -4.46 -26.00
CA LYS A 296 13.11 -4.70 -25.12
C LYS A 296 12.83 -5.76 -24.04
N HIS A 297 11.56 -5.96 -23.67
CA HIS A 297 11.13 -6.89 -22.62
C HIS A 297 10.13 -7.94 -23.12
N PRO A 298 10.50 -8.77 -24.13
CA PRO A 298 9.57 -9.68 -24.79
C PRO A 298 8.94 -10.70 -23.84
N LYS A 299 9.69 -11.16 -22.83
CA LYS A 299 9.21 -12.15 -21.85
C LYS A 299 7.99 -11.70 -21.05
N ILE A 300 7.81 -10.40 -20.86
CA ILE A 300 6.72 -9.82 -20.06
C ILE A 300 5.83 -8.87 -20.89
N ALA A 301 6.16 -8.65 -22.16
CA ALA A 301 5.46 -7.70 -23.02
C ALA A 301 3.96 -7.99 -23.09
N ASP A 302 3.62 -9.28 -23.22
CA ASP A 302 2.24 -9.74 -23.30
C ASP A 302 1.42 -9.51 -22.04
N TYR A 303 2.05 -9.19 -20.90
CA TYR A 303 1.39 -8.95 -19.62
C TYR A 303 0.98 -7.48 -19.46
N TYR A 304 1.52 -6.59 -20.29
CA TYR A 304 1.13 -5.17 -20.29
C TYR A 304 -0.15 -4.92 -21.10
N ASN A 305 -0.76 -3.76 -20.84
CA ASN A 305 -1.89 -3.22 -21.59
C ASN A 305 -3.17 -4.08 -21.57
N ARG A 306 -3.37 -4.91 -20.52
CA ARG A 306 -4.55 -5.78 -20.33
C ARG A 306 -5.66 -5.15 -19.48
N GLY A 307 -5.56 -3.86 -19.20
CA GLY A 307 -6.53 -3.10 -18.42
C GLY A 307 -6.31 -3.17 -16.91
N LYS A 308 -7.14 -2.42 -16.18
CA LYS A 308 -6.94 -2.14 -14.76
C LYS A 308 -6.90 -3.39 -13.88
N ALA A 309 -7.76 -4.38 -14.15
CA ALA A 309 -7.78 -5.63 -13.40
C ALA A 309 -6.43 -6.33 -13.44
N TYR A 310 -5.84 -6.40 -14.62
CA TYR A 310 -4.53 -7.02 -14.82
C TYR A 310 -3.40 -6.20 -14.18
N GLY A 311 -3.50 -4.87 -14.18
CA GLY A 311 -2.58 -4.01 -13.44
C GLY A 311 -2.62 -4.27 -11.93
N ASP A 312 -3.81 -4.41 -11.35
CA ASP A 312 -3.95 -4.78 -9.93
C ASP A 312 -3.44 -6.21 -9.67
N PHE A 313 -3.51 -7.10 -10.67
CA PHE A 313 -2.94 -8.44 -10.60
C PHE A 313 -1.40 -8.43 -10.57
N ILE A 314 -0.76 -7.63 -11.45
CA ILE A 314 0.69 -7.41 -11.44
C ILE A 314 1.15 -6.80 -10.11
N ALA A 315 0.42 -5.82 -9.58
CA ALA A 315 0.72 -5.23 -8.28
C ALA A 315 0.66 -6.25 -7.12
N CYS A 316 -0.18 -7.28 -7.25
CA CYS A 316 -0.24 -8.37 -6.28
C CYS A 316 1.04 -9.20 -6.26
N TRP A 317 1.72 -9.39 -7.39
CA TRP A 317 2.99 -10.10 -7.43
C TRP A 317 4.10 -9.40 -6.66
N GLU A 318 4.25 -8.08 -6.85
CA GLU A 318 5.20 -7.27 -6.07
C GLU A 318 4.87 -7.38 -4.58
N SER A 319 3.60 -7.24 -4.24
CA SER A 319 3.15 -7.36 -2.86
C SER A 319 3.37 -8.75 -2.26
N ASP A 320 3.28 -9.82 -3.06
CA ASP A 320 3.51 -11.19 -2.63
C ASP A 320 4.98 -11.46 -2.35
N ILE A 321 5.87 -11.02 -3.23
CA ILE A 321 7.32 -11.15 -3.03
C ILE A 321 7.72 -10.41 -1.75
N ALA A 322 7.24 -9.18 -1.57
CA ALA A 322 7.50 -8.42 -0.34
C ALA A 322 6.87 -9.08 0.90
N PHE A 323 5.73 -9.76 0.75
CA PHE A 323 5.08 -10.48 1.82
C PHE A 323 5.93 -11.65 2.32
N GLU A 324 6.63 -12.37 1.43
CA GLU A 324 7.54 -13.45 1.84
C GLU A 324 8.64 -12.94 2.77
N VAL A 325 9.26 -11.80 2.44
CA VAL A 325 10.27 -11.17 3.30
C VAL A 325 9.69 -10.83 4.68
N LEU A 326 8.49 -10.24 4.72
CA LEU A 326 7.84 -9.89 5.99
C LEU A 326 7.57 -11.12 6.84
N MET A 327 7.11 -12.22 6.23
CA MET A 327 6.79 -13.43 6.97
C MET A 327 8.06 -14.11 7.50
N GLU A 328 9.15 -14.13 6.74
CA GLU A 328 10.42 -14.68 7.22
C GLU A 328 11.03 -13.84 8.36
N LEU A 329 10.94 -12.51 8.28
CA LEU A 329 11.34 -11.63 9.39
C LEU A 329 10.45 -11.82 10.62
N THR A 330 9.13 -11.93 10.42
CA THR A 330 8.16 -12.16 11.51
C THR A 330 8.42 -13.48 12.21
N LYS A 331 8.70 -14.57 11.47
CA LYS A 331 9.06 -15.89 12.04
C LYS A 331 10.34 -15.87 12.88
N LYS A 332 11.21 -14.87 12.66
CA LYS A 332 12.46 -14.68 13.41
C LYS A 332 12.29 -13.67 14.55
N ASP A 333 11.06 -13.25 14.85
CA ASP A 333 10.73 -12.20 15.82
C ASP A 333 11.43 -10.86 15.51
N ILE A 334 11.70 -10.59 14.22
CA ILE A 334 12.30 -9.34 13.77
C ILE A 334 11.18 -8.39 13.31
N PRO A 335 10.90 -7.31 14.05
CA PRO A 335 9.89 -6.34 13.66
C PRO A 335 10.35 -5.58 12.40
N CYS A 336 9.44 -5.44 11.45
CA CYS A 336 9.69 -4.78 10.18
C CYS A 336 8.47 -3.96 9.76
N LEU A 337 8.65 -2.72 9.34
CA LEU A 337 7.57 -1.90 8.80
C LEU A 337 7.66 -1.88 7.28
N ARG A 338 6.63 -2.39 6.61
CA ARG A 338 6.48 -2.22 5.16
C ARG A 338 5.96 -0.81 4.85
N ILE A 339 6.69 -0.05 4.02
CA ILE A 339 6.26 1.27 3.53
C ILE A 339 6.46 1.35 2.02
N CYS A 340 5.42 1.59 1.23
CA CYS A 340 5.50 1.72 -0.25
C CYS A 340 6.32 0.64 -0.96
N ASN A 341 7.60 0.87 -1.26
CA ASN A 341 8.59 -0.02 -1.88
C ASN A 341 9.87 -0.15 -1.02
N SER A 342 9.78 0.06 0.29
CA SER A 342 10.85 -0.10 1.26
C SER A 342 10.42 -0.86 2.52
N PHE A 343 11.42 -1.27 3.29
CA PHE A 343 11.31 -1.89 4.60
C PHE A 343 12.06 -1.05 5.61
N VAL A 344 11.41 -0.71 6.73
CA VAL A 344 12.07 -0.09 7.88
C VAL A 344 12.28 -1.16 8.94
N ILE A 345 13.54 -1.39 9.32
CA ILE A 345 13.96 -2.49 10.21
C ILE A 345 14.98 -1.99 11.23
N PRO A 346 15.14 -2.65 12.39
CA PRO A 346 16.24 -2.35 13.30
C PRO A 346 17.59 -2.51 12.58
N ALA A 347 18.49 -1.54 12.76
CA ALA A 347 19.75 -1.44 12.01
C ALA A 347 20.63 -2.70 12.14
N GLN A 348 20.58 -3.38 13.27
CA GLN A 348 21.33 -4.62 13.52
C GLN A 348 20.95 -5.78 12.59
N TYR A 349 19.78 -5.74 11.94
CA TYR A 349 19.32 -6.77 11.00
C TYR A 349 19.46 -6.35 9.53
N GLU A 350 20.16 -5.25 9.24
CA GLU A 350 20.31 -4.70 7.89
C GLU A 350 20.78 -5.74 6.86
N GLU A 351 21.93 -6.38 7.11
CA GLU A 351 22.52 -7.32 6.16
C GLU A 351 21.66 -8.59 6.00
N LEU A 352 21.03 -9.06 7.08
CA LEU A 352 20.10 -10.19 7.02
C LEU A 352 18.90 -9.87 6.12
N ALA A 353 18.29 -8.69 6.32
CA ALA A 353 17.13 -8.28 5.56
C ALA A 353 17.45 -7.99 4.09
N LYS A 354 18.60 -7.37 3.78
CA LYS A 354 19.07 -7.21 2.39
C LYS A 354 19.14 -8.55 1.68
N ASN A 355 19.80 -9.54 2.30
CA ASN A 355 19.90 -10.89 1.73
C ASN A 355 18.52 -11.54 1.52
N MET A 356 17.57 -11.34 2.45
CA MET A 356 16.20 -11.83 2.29
C MET A 356 15.46 -11.13 1.15
N ILE A 357 15.62 -9.82 1.01
CA ILE A 357 15.01 -9.03 -0.07
C ILE A 357 15.52 -9.51 -1.43
N ASP A 358 16.84 -9.71 -1.55
CA ASP A 358 17.47 -10.11 -2.81
C ASP A 358 17.07 -11.53 -3.21
N SER A 359 17.02 -12.46 -2.25
CA SER A 359 16.66 -13.86 -2.47
C SER A 359 15.14 -14.13 -2.55
N ALA A 360 14.31 -13.16 -2.16
CA ALA A 360 12.86 -13.31 -2.16
C ALA A 360 12.33 -13.65 -3.55
N SER A 361 11.53 -14.71 -3.60
CA SER A 361 10.93 -15.25 -4.81
C SER A 361 9.42 -15.30 -4.68
N TYR A 362 8.72 -15.24 -5.81
CA TYR A 362 7.28 -15.41 -5.82
C TYR A 362 6.91 -16.85 -5.51
N VAL A 363 5.86 -17.04 -4.69
CA VAL A 363 5.35 -18.35 -4.31
C VAL A 363 3.84 -18.39 -4.58
N ASP A 364 3.43 -19.22 -5.53
CA ASP A 364 2.02 -19.36 -5.91
C ASP A 364 1.21 -20.18 -4.89
N ARG A 365 0.81 -19.54 -3.80
CA ARG A 365 -0.06 -20.16 -2.77
C ARG A 365 -1.52 -20.23 -3.15
N ARG A 366 -1.93 -19.54 -4.22
CA ARG A 366 -3.32 -19.53 -4.68
C ARG A 366 -3.58 -20.55 -5.77
N SER A 367 -2.51 -21.15 -6.32
CA SER A 367 -2.57 -22.04 -7.48
C SER A 367 -3.11 -21.33 -8.74
N ILE A 368 -2.80 -20.03 -8.87
CA ILE A 368 -3.28 -19.16 -9.98
C ILE A 368 -2.33 -19.18 -11.18
N SER A 369 -1.17 -19.83 -11.10
CA SER A 369 -0.27 -19.98 -12.25
C SER A 369 -0.95 -20.67 -13.45
N LYS A 370 -1.99 -21.47 -13.21
CA LYS A 370 -2.81 -22.10 -14.26
C LYS A 370 -3.75 -21.12 -14.98
N ASP A 371 -4.08 -20.01 -14.32
CA ASP A 371 -4.94 -18.95 -14.85
C ASP A 371 -4.14 -17.84 -15.54
N LEU A 372 -2.80 -17.91 -15.48
CA LEU A 372 -1.94 -17.04 -16.28
C LEU A 372 -2.10 -17.39 -17.76
N PRO A 373 -2.17 -16.38 -18.64
CA PRO A 373 -2.15 -16.64 -20.08
C PRO A 373 -0.92 -17.49 -20.41
N THR A 374 -1.14 -18.71 -20.88
CA THR A 374 -0.07 -19.54 -21.41
C THR A 374 0.56 -18.80 -22.59
N LYS A 375 1.88 -18.96 -22.76
CA LYS A 375 2.57 -18.55 -23.99
C LYS A 375 1.71 -18.94 -25.18
N LYS A 376 1.57 -18.04 -26.17
CA LYS A 376 1.48 -18.55 -27.53
C LYS A 376 2.79 -19.28 -27.73
N ASP A 377 2.75 -20.60 -27.84
CA ASP A 377 3.91 -21.33 -28.31
C ASP A 377 4.34 -20.66 -29.61
N ASP A 378 5.60 -20.23 -29.67
CA ASP A 378 6.23 -19.85 -30.92
C ASP A 378 6.30 -21.13 -31.75
N ASP A 379 5.21 -21.45 -32.45
CA ASP A 379 5.20 -22.45 -33.51
C ASP A 379 6.06 -21.91 -34.65
N THR A 380 7.27 -22.48 -34.72
CA THR A 380 8.14 -22.69 -35.91
C THR A 380 8.42 -21.55 -36.87
#